data_AF-A0A9Q7SFZ6-F1
#
_entry.id   AF-A0A9Q7SFZ6-F1
#
_cell.length_a   1.000
_cell.length_b   1.000
_cell.length_c   1.000
_cell.angle_alpha   90.00
_cell.angle_beta   90.00
_cell.angle_gamma   90.00
#
_symmetry.space_group_name_H-M   'P 1'
#
loop_
_entity.id
_entity.type
_entity.pdbx_description
1 polymer ?
#
loop_
_entity_poly.entity_id
_entity_poly.type
_entity_poly.pdbx_seq_one_letter_code
_entity_poly.pdbx_strand_id
1 'polypeptide(L)'
;MQWRSTASPQVQSDLDMLYTDSISLVAEDLGHSDTFGPLMLVVERGGGKALRRTAGVQTPLRESEIVKQLEAPGDAETLRARATVLDVTVKEPFTGDAIKIKLEHAEGVAIDILVPYRVTAEGKSIDVNAQNAAVAERLLWRASS
;
A
#
# COMPACT_ATOMS: atom_id res chain seq x y z
N MET A 1 0.94 15.26 10.77
CA MET A 1 1.18 14.86 9.36
C MET A 1 0.64 15.95 8.45
N GLN A 2 1.53 16.67 7.75
CA GLN A 2 1.21 17.90 7.01
C GLN A 2 0.38 17.66 5.73
N TRP A 3 0.32 16.45 5.21
CA TRP A 3 -0.38 16.16 3.95
C TRP A 3 -1.91 16.25 4.06
N ARG A 4 -2.48 15.88 5.21
CA ARG A 4 -3.95 15.95 5.43
C ARG A 4 -4.47 17.39 5.44
N SER A 5 -3.68 18.35 5.92
CA SER A 5 -4.07 19.77 5.92
C SER A 5 -4.07 20.42 4.53
N THR A 6 -3.40 19.82 3.55
CA THR A 6 -3.28 20.36 2.18
C THR A 6 -4.06 19.55 1.15
N ALA A 7 -4.51 18.35 1.51
CA ALA A 7 -5.26 17.45 0.63
C ALA A 7 -6.74 17.85 0.55
N SER A 8 -7.32 17.75 -0.65
CA SER A 8 -8.76 17.91 -0.83
C SER A 8 -9.55 16.83 -0.04
N PRO A 9 -10.83 17.06 0.30
CA PRO A 9 -11.64 16.05 0.98
C PRO A 9 -11.71 14.72 0.21
N GLN A 10 -11.69 14.78 -1.13
CA GLN A 10 -11.68 13.58 -1.97
C GLN A 10 -10.37 12.80 -1.82
N VAL A 11 -9.22 13.48 -1.88
CA VAL A 11 -7.91 12.85 -1.66
C VAL A 11 -7.85 12.17 -0.30
N GLN A 12 -8.31 12.85 0.76
CA GLN A 12 -8.33 12.28 2.10
C GLN A 12 -9.21 11.02 2.14
N SER A 13 -10.42 11.10 1.59
CA SER A 13 -11.35 9.97 1.57
C SER A 13 -10.82 8.77 0.78
N ASP A 14 -10.22 8.99 -0.39
CA ASP A 14 -9.68 7.91 -1.22
C ASP A 14 -8.48 7.24 -0.53
N LEU A 15 -7.57 8.01 0.05
CA LEU A 15 -6.39 7.48 0.73
C LEU A 15 -6.72 6.77 2.05
N ASP A 16 -7.65 7.29 2.85
CA ASP A 16 -8.08 6.65 4.11
C ASP A 16 -8.83 5.34 3.84
N MET A 17 -9.66 5.31 2.79
CA MET A 17 -10.33 4.11 2.32
C MET A 17 -9.31 3.07 1.83
N LEU A 18 -8.37 3.46 0.96
CA LEU A 18 -7.33 2.57 0.47
C LEU A 18 -6.49 1.97 1.60
N TYR A 19 -6.14 2.78 2.61
CA TYR A 19 -5.46 2.30 3.81
C TYR A 19 -6.29 1.25 4.56
N THR A 20 -7.56 1.55 4.83
CA THR A 20 -8.46 0.67 5.59
C THR A 20 -8.70 -0.66 4.87
N ASP A 21 -8.94 -0.60 3.56
CA ASP A 21 -9.15 -1.77 2.70
C ASP A 21 -7.86 -2.62 2.64
N SER A 22 -6.68 -1.98 2.59
CA SER A 22 -5.38 -2.69 2.61
C SER A 22 -5.17 -3.49 3.90
N ILE A 23 -5.43 -2.89 5.06
CA ILE A 23 -5.31 -3.58 6.36
C ILE A 23 -6.27 -4.75 6.45
N SER A 24 -7.51 -4.57 6.00
CA SER A 24 -8.54 -5.60 6.03
C SER A 24 -8.17 -6.80 5.17
N LEU A 25 -7.66 -6.57 3.96
CA LEU A 25 -7.22 -7.64 3.06
C LEU A 25 -6.00 -8.40 3.61
N VAL A 26 -5.03 -7.70 4.19
CA VAL A 26 -3.88 -8.37 4.81
C VAL A 26 -4.32 -9.18 6.03
N ALA A 27 -5.25 -8.67 6.85
CA ALA A 27 -5.80 -9.41 7.97
C ALA A 27 -6.51 -10.70 7.51
N GLU A 28 -7.24 -10.64 6.39
CA GLU A 28 -7.86 -11.81 5.78
C GLU A 28 -6.81 -12.82 5.27
N ASP A 29 -5.80 -12.35 4.54
CA ASP A 29 -4.73 -13.21 4.01
C ASP A 29 -3.93 -13.86 5.16
N LEU A 30 -3.61 -13.11 6.22
CA LEU A 30 -2.99 -13.64 7.43
C LEU A 30 -3.93 -14.58 8.21
N GLY A 31 -5.24 -14.41 8.10
CA GLY A 31 -6.21 -15.36 8.68
C GLY A 31 -6.09 -16.76 8.08
N HIS A 32 -5.71 -16.86 6.79
CA HIS A 32 -5.60 -18.11 6.05
C HIS A 32 -4.17 -18.66 5.94
N SER A 33 -3.16 -17.79 6.03
CA SER A 33 -1.74 -18.09 5.79
C SER A 33 -0.86 -17.35 6.80
N ASP A 34 0.37 -17.81 7.03
CA ASP A 34 1.34 -17.08 7.88
C ASP A 34 2.01 -15.92 7.16
N THR A 35 1.72 -15.76 5.87
CA THR A 35 2.26 -14.70 5.00
C THR A 35 1.16 -14.17 4.08
N PHE A 36 1.39 -12.99 3.50
CA PHE A 36 0.54 -12.45 2.43
C PHE A 36 1.39 -12.09 1.21
N GLY A 37 0.78 -12.16 0.03
CA GLY A 37 1.45 -11.80 -1.23
C GLY A 37 1.29 -10.32 -1.57
N PRO A 38 2.15 -9.77 -2.44
CA PRO A 38 1.97 -8.42 -2.94
C PRO A 38 0.62 -8.20 -3.62
N LEU A 39 0.00 -7.08 -3.32
CA LEU A 39 -1.26 -6.66 -3.92
C LEU A 39 -1.29 -5.16 -4.19
N MET A 40 -2.19 -4.75 -5.07
CA MET A 40 -2.46 -3.36 -5.36
C MET A 40 -3.97 -3.10 -5.39
N LEU A 41 -4.41 -2.14 -4.58
CA LEU A 41 -5.74 -1.56 -4.67
C LEU A 41 -5.66 -0.31 -5.54
N VAL A 42 -6.61 -0.14 -6.45
CA VAL A 42 -6.69 1.04 -7.31
C VAL A 42 -8.07 1.66 -7.28
N VAL A 43 -8.11 2.98 -7.41
CA VAL A 43 -9.33 3.76 -7.60
C VAL A 43 -9.22 4.49 -8.93
N GLU A 44 -10.15 4.20 -9.83
CA GLU A 44 -10.27 4.84 -11.14
C GLU A 44 -10.81 6.26 -11.00
N ARG A 45 -10.58 7.12 -12.00
CA ARG A 45 -11.16 8.48 -12.03
C ARG A 45 -12.68 8.48 -11.89
N GLY A 46 -13.35 7.49 -12.49
CA GLY A 46 -14.79 7.27 -12.38
C GLY A 46 -15.26 6.74 -11.01
N GLY A 47 -14.34 6.41 -10.10
CA GLY A 47 -14.64 5.86 -8.77
C GLY A 47 -14.75 4.34 -8.71
N GLY A 48 -14.58 3.65 -9.85
CA GLY A 48 -14.40 2.19 -9.88
C GLY A 48 -13.19 1.77 -9.03
N LYS A 49 -13.31 0.64 -8.34
CA LYS A 49 -12.23 0.06 -7.54
C LYS A 49 -11.85 -1.30 -8.09
N ALA A 50 -10.56 -1.64 -8.04
CA ALA A 50 -10.09 -2.97 -8.37
C ALA A 50 -8.95 -3.41 -7.44
N LEU A 51 -8.88 -4.72 -7.21
CA LEU A 51 -7.78 -5.40 -6.52
C LEU A 51 -6.95 -6.16 -7.56
N ARG A 52 -5.64 -5.99 -7.51
CA ARG A 52 -4.67 -6.68 -8.35
C ARG A 52 -3.70 -7.45 -7.47
N ARG A 53 -3.33 -8.66 -7.86
CA ARG A 53 -2.39 -9.52 -7.13
C ARG A 53 -1.37 -10.09 -8.11
N THR A 54 -0.14 -10.29 -7.65
CA THR A 54 0.87 -11.01 -8.45
C THR A 54 0.54 -12.50 -8.46
N ALA A 55 0.71 -13.18 -9.59
CA ALA A 55 0.53 -14.62 -9.68
C ALA A 55 1.76 -15.37 -9.15
N GLY A 56 1.57 -16.27 -8.17
CA GLY A 56 2.58 -17.25 -7.75
C GLY A 56 3.63 -16.75 -6.73
N VAL A 57 4.47 -17.70 -6.27
CA VAL A 57 5.56 -17.46 -5.31
C VAL A 57 6.59 -16.54 -5.95
N GLN A 58 6.66 -15.31 -5.44
CA GLN A 58 7.65 -14.33 -5.88
C GLN A 58 9.01 -14.70 -5.26
N THR A 59 9.94 -15.18 -6.09
CA THR A 59 11.40 -15.09 -5.84
C THR A 59 11.71 -13.67 -5.35
N PRO A 60 12.70 -13.40 -4.48
CA PRO A 60 12.91 -12.05 -3.96
C PRO A 60 13.07 -11.03 -5.09
N LEU A 61 11.99 -10.30 -5.36
CA LEU A 61 11.88 -9.24 -6.34
C LEU A 61 12.03 -7.92 -5.61
N ARG A 62 12.67 -6.96 -6.27
CA ARG A 62 12.78 -5.62 -5.70
C ARG A 62 11.39 -4.99 -5.65
N GLU A 63 11.14 -4.11 -4.67
CA GLU A 63 9.85 -3.42 -4.54
C GLU A 63 9.40 -2.77 -5.87
N SER A 64 10.35 -2.18 -6.63
CA SER A 64 10.07 -1.55 -7.92
C SER A 64 9.68 -2.53 -9.03
N GLU A 65 10.08 -3.79 -8.94
CA GLU A 65 9.67 -4.84 -9.88
C GLU A 65 8.26 -5.33 -9.56
N ILE A 66 7.96 -5.49 -8.27
CA ILE A 66 6.61 -5.85 -7.80
C ILE A 66 5.59 -4.77 -8.19
N VAL A 67 5.91 -3.49 -7.97
CA VAL A 67 5.06 -2.37 -8.37
C VAL A 67 4.76 -2.43 -9.88
N LYS A 68 5.80 -2.64 -10.71
CA LYS A 68 5.63 -2.74 -12.17
C LYS A 68 4.77 -3.91 -12.62
N GLN A 69 4.78 -5.04 -11.90
CA GLN A 69 3.93 -6.20 -12.23
C GLN A 69 2.46 -5.96 -11.89
N LEU A 70 2.17 -5.09 -10.91
CA LEU A 70 0.82 -4.75 -10.47
C LEU A 70 0.23 -3.56 -11.25
N GLU A 71 1.07 -2.76 -11.91
CA GLU A 71 0.68 -1.68 -12.81
C GLU A 71 0.14 -2.23 -14.14
N ALA A 72 -0.88 -1.56 -14.68
CA ALA A 72 -1.43 -1.80 -16.01
C ALA A 72 -1.07 -0.65 -16.96
N PRO A 73 -0.93 -0.90 -18.27
CA PRO A 73 -0.78 0.17 -19.25
C PRO A 73 -1.94 1.17 -19.17
N GLY A 74 -1.64 2.46 -19.07
CA GLY A 74 -2.64 3.54 -18.97
C GLY A 74 -3.08 3.89 -17.54
N ASP A 75 -2.47 3.30 -16.51
CA ASP A 75 -2.84 3.58 -15.12
C ASP A 75 -2.68 5.06 -14.73
N ALA A 76 -1.63 5.74 -15.22
CA ALA A 76 -1.38 7.15 -14.88
C ALA A 76 -2.52 8.07 -15.37
N GLU A 77 -3.15 7.70 -16.49
CA GLU A 77 -4.23 8.43 -17.13
C GLU A 77 -5.60 8.06 -16.54
N THR A 78 -5.79 6.80 -16.15
CA THR A 78 -7.10 6.26 -15.78
C THR A 78 -7.37 6.21 -14.28
N LEU A 79 -6.31 6.09 -13.46
CA LEU A 79 -6.44 6.05 -12.01
C LEU A 79 -6.45 7.45 -11.40
N ARG A 80 -7.10 7.57 -10.24
CA ARG A 80 -6.98 8.73 -9.36
C ARG A 80 -6.23 8.44 -8.06
N ALA A 81 -6.27 7.19 -7.58
CA ALA A 81 -5.54 6.77 -6.39
C ALA A 81 -5.11 5.31 -6.47
N ARG A 82 -4.08 4.94 -5.71
CA ARG A 82 -3.65 3.55 -5.54
C ARG A 82 -2.96 3.29 -4.20
N ALA A 83 -2.97 2.02 -3.79
CA ALA A 83 -2.18 1.49 -2.68
C ALA A 83 -1.46 0.22 -3.15
N THR A 84 -0.13 0.22 -3.09
CA THR A 84 0.64 -1.04 -3.23
C THR A 84 0.97 -1.56 -1.84
N VAL A 85 0.67 -2.82 -1.58
CA VAL A 85 0.84 -3.46 -0.28
C VAL A 85 1.87 -4.56 -0.40
N LEU A 86 2.87 -4.52 0.46
CA LEU A 86 4.04 -5.40 0.45
C LEU A 86 4.30 -5.95 1.86
N ASP A 87 4.71 -7.21 1.92
CA ASP A 87 5.32 -7.80 3.11
C ASP A 87 6.82 -7.45 3.12
N VAL A 88 7.28 -6.81 4.20
CA VAL A 88 8.67 -6.38 4.35
C VAL A 88 9.18 -6.60 5.77
N THR A 89 10.46 -6.94 5.91
CA THR A 89 11.16 -6.87 7.19
C THR A 89 11.91 -5.54 7.30
N VAL A 90 11.57 -4.74 8.31
CA VAL A 90 12.14 -3.41 8.56
C VAL A 90 13.16 -3.43 9.70
N LYS A 91 14.10 -2.48 9.67
CA LYS A 91 15.09 -2.22 10.73
C LYS A 91 14.89 -0.86 11.41
N GLU A 92 14.29 0.08 10.69
CA GLU A 92 13.89 1.40 11.18
C GLU A 92 12.54 1.74 10.52
N PRO A 93 11.65 2.49 11.20
CA PRO A 93 11.79 3.08 12.54
C PRO A 93 11.59 2.08 13.68
N PHE A 94 11.27 0.82 13.36
CA PHE A 94 11.25 -0.32 14.28
C PHE A 94 11.87 -1.54 13.59
N THR A 95 12.17 -2.57 14.37
CA THR A 95 12.70 -3.85 13.86
C THR A 95 11.61 -4.90 13.85
N GLY A 96 11.43 -5.60 12.72
CA GLY A 96 10.49 -6.72 12.59
C GLY A 96 9.74 -6.70 11.26
N ASP A 97 8.75 -7.58 11.13
CA ASP A 97 7.92 -7.64 9.93
C ASP A 97 6.85 -6.56 9.95
N ALA A 98 6.58 -6.02 8.77
CA ALA A 98 5.67 -4.91 8.57
C ALA A 98 4.92 -5.04 7.25
N ILE A 99 3.67 -4.56 7.28
CA ILE A 99 2.91 -4.25 6.09
C ILE A 99 3.39 -2.90 5.59
N LYS A 100 4.03 -2.86 4.43
CA LYS A 100 4.35 -1.60 3.75
C LYS A 100 3.24 -1.26 2.77
N ILE A 101 2.58 -0.14 3.01
CA ILE A 101 1.51 0.39 2.17
C ILE A 101 2.04 1.67 1.51
N LYS A 102 2.24 1.61 0.18
CA LYS A 102 2.62 2.76 -0.65
C LYS A 102 1.37 3.37 -1.25
N LEU A 103 0.91 4.46 -0.65
CA LEU A 103 -0.26 5.22 -1.08
C LEU A 103 0.15 6.32 -2.05
N GLU A 104 -0.61 6.48 -3.14
CA GLU A 104 -0.44 7.59 -4.08
C GLU A 104 -1.80 8.10 -4.58
N HIS A 105 -1.89 9.42 -4.81
CA HIS A 105 -3.02 10.08 -5.47
C HIS A 105 -2.53 10.93 -6.64
N ALA A 106 -3.34 11.01 -7.70
CA ALA A 106 -3.07 11.79 -8.91
C ALA A 106 -2.93 13.30 -8.65
N GLU A 107 -3.46 13.80 -7.53
CA GLU A 107 -3.31 15.19 -7.06
C GLU A 107 -1.96 15.47 -6.39
N GLY A 108 -1.03 14.51 -6.41
CA GLY A 108 0.36 14.74 -6.01
C GLY A 108 0.72 14.23 -4.61
N VAL A 109 -0.20 13.57 -3.90
CA VAL A 109 0.08 12.98 -2.59
C VAL A 109 0.71 11.60 -2.76
N ALA A 110 1.82 11.34 -2.05
CA ALA A 110 2.44 10.03 -1.93
C ALA A 110 2.94 9.80 -0.49
N ILE A 111 2.61 8.64 0.06
CA ILE A 111 2.86 8.29 1.46
C ILE A 111 3.29 6.83 1.54
N ASP A 112 4.36 6.56 2.27
CA ASP A 112 4.71 5.21 2.68
C ASP A 112 4.28 5.02 4.13
N ILE A 113 3.48 3.98 4.38
CA ILE A 113 3.04 3.59 5.71
C ILE A 113 3.62 2.22 6.03
N LEU A 114 4.24 2.09 7.20
CA LEU A 114 4.69 0.84 7.77
C LEU A 114 3.79 0.49 8.95
N VAL A 115 3.12 -0.65 8.88
CA VAL A 115 2.27 -1.16 9.97
C VAL A 115 2.89 -2.46 10.48
N PRO A 116 3.41 -2.50 11.72
CA PRO A 116 3.96 -3.72 12.28
C PRO A 116 2.91 -4.83 12.34
N TYR A 117 3.34 -6.06 12.06
CA TYR A 117 2.53 -7.24 12.35
C TYR A 117 3.39 -8.34 12.98
N ARG A 118 2.75 -9.30 13.64
CA ARG A 118 3.42 -10.47 14.20
C ARG A 118 2.63 -11.72 13.90
N VAL A 119 3.36 -12.77 13.54
CA VAL A 119 2.86 -14.14 13.43
C VAL A 119 3.61 -14.99 14.42
N THR A 120 2.89 -15.56 15.38
CA THR A 120 3.43 -16.35 16.49
C THR A 120 2.61 -17.63 16.67
N ALA A 121 3.09 -18.57 17.49
CA ALA A 121 2.32 -19.77 17.80
C ALA A 121 1.01 -19.46 18.53
N GLU A 122 0.96 -18.35 19.26
CA GLU A 122 -0.19 -17.87 20.03
C GLU A 122 -1.22 -17.14 19.17
N GLY A 123 -0.84 -16.75 17.94
CA GLY A 123 -1.73 -16.09 17.00
C GLY A 123 -1.05 -15.00 16.16
N LYS A 124 -1.90 -14.23 15.48
CA LYS A 124 -1.51 -13.21 14.51
C LYS A 124 -2.06 -11.86 14.95
N SER A 125 -1.27 -10.81 14.80
CA SER A 125 -1.66 -9.45 15.21
C SER A 125 -1.11 -8.41 14.24
N ILE A 126 -1.91 -7.36 13.97
CA ILE A 126 -1.52 -6.17 13.22
C ILE A 126 -1.64 -4.98 14.18
N ASP A 127 -0.55 -4.23 14.37
CA ASP A 127 -0.51 -3.10 15.30
C ASP A 127 -0.65 -1.76 14.57
N VAL A 128 -1.89 -1.43 14.22
CA VAL A 128 -2.23 -0.15 13.56
C VAL A 128 -1.87 1.08 14.40
N ASN A 129 -1.76 0.94 15.73
CA ASN A 129 -1.42 2.04 16.63
C ASN A 129 0.08 2.35 16.63
N ALA A 130 0.91 1.35 16.33
CA ALA A 130 2.35 1.49 16.18
C ALA A 130 2.80 1.82 14.74
N GLN A 131 1.85 2.21 13.87
CA GLN A 131 2.19 2.54 12.48
C GLN A 131 3.11 3.76 12.38
N ASN A 132 3.95 3.75 11.37
CA ASN A 132 4.72 4.91 10.95
C ASN A 132 4.31 5.32 9.54
N ALA A 133 4.10 6.62 9.31
CA ALA A 133 3.88 7.15 7.98
C ALA A 133 4.90 8.24 7.64
N ALA A 134 5.44 8.17 6.44
CA ALA A 134 6.39 9.12 5.90
C ALA A 134 5.93 9.63 4.52
N VAL A 135 6.32 10.86 4.18
CA VAL A 135 6.16 11.37 2.82
C VAL A 135 7.01 10.51 1.88
N ALA A 136 6.44 10.10 0.76
CA ALA A 136 7.11 9.27 -0.22
C ALA A 136 7.23 9.98 -1.58
N GLU A 137 8.08 9.44 -2.44
CA GLU A 137 8.13 9.82 -3.84
C GLU A 137 6.99 9.16 -4.63
N ARG A 138 6.45 9.89 -5.61
CA ARG A 138 5.47 9.35 -6.55
C ARG A 138 6.14 8.37 -7.50
N LEU A 139 5.58 7.18 -7.64
CA LEU A 139 6.09 6.15 -8.54
C LEU A 139 5.33 6.15 -9.86
N LEU A 140 3.99 6.29 -9.84
CA LEU A 140 3.15 6.30 -11.05
C LEU A 140 3.09 7.70 -11.67
N TRP A 141 2.67 8.69 -10.88
CA TRP A 141 2.56 10.08 -11.33
C TRP A 141 3.85 10.83 -11.08
N ARG A 142 4.94 10.43 -11.74
CA ARG A 142 6.21 11.18 -11.67
C ARG A 142 6.01 12.54 -12.33
N ALA A 143 6.64 13.59 -11.79
CA ALA A 143 6.73 14.84 -12.54
C ALA A 143 7.56 14.56 -13.79
N SER A 144 7.04 14.87 -14.97
CA SER A 144 7.86 14.98 -16.17
C SER A 144 8.87 16.10 -15.92
N SER A 145 10.15 15.76 -15.84
CA SER A 145 11.24 16.74 -15.79
C SER A 145 11.33 17.53 -17.08
#